data_AF-A0A368H037-F1
#
_entry.id   AF-A0A368H037-F1
#
_cell.length_a   1.000
_cell.length_b   1.000
_cell.length_c   1.000
_cell.angle_alpha   90.00
_cell.angle_beta   90.00
_cell.angle_gamma   90.00
#
_symmetry.space_group_name_H-M   'P 1'
#
loop_
_entity.id
_entity.type
_entity.pdbx_description
1 polymer ?
#
loop_
_entity_poly.entity_id
_entity_poly.type
_entity_poly.pdbx_seq_one_letter_code
_entity_poly.pdbx_strand_id
1 'polypeptide(L)' 'MNLRESVLLTATQDSTPVGEYCKISFNETWVDVMFLIESTKWMTRDGLNEVTDFIATSVSKLPVGQEQGKRTRVG' A
#
# COMPACT_ATOMS: atom_id res chain seq x y z
N MET A 1 28.92 30.58 9.09
CA MET A 1 28.96 29.89 7.78
C MET A 1 29.48 28.48 8.01
N ASN A 2 28.95 27.52 7.23
CA ASN A 2 29.31 26.10 7.13
C ASN A 2 28.67 25.15 8.16
N LEU A 3 28.24 23.93 7.82
CA LEU A 3 27.78 23.24 6.59
C LEU A 3 27.29 21.87 7.11
N ARG A 4 26.33 21.25 6.41
CA ARG A 4 25.65 19.99 6.78
C ARG A 4 26.63 18.84 7.06
N GLU A 5 26.40 18.08 8.14
CA GLU A 5 26.90 16.70 8.23
C GLU A 5 25.82 15.73 7.76
N SER A 6 25.98 15.28 6.52
CA SER A 6 25.36 14.08 5.99
C SER A 6 26.05 12.87 6.62
N VAL A 7 25.35 12.17 7.52
CA VAL A 7 25.80 10.88 8.04
C VAL A 7 25.80 9.88 6.89
N LEU A 8 26.99 9.49 6.42
CA LEU A 8 27.17 8.35 5.52
C LEU A 8 26.83 7.08 6.32
N LEU A 9 25.69 6.44 6.00
CA LEU A 9 25.41 5.09 6.46
C LEU A 9 26.27 4.13 5.64
N THR A 10 27.48 3.84 6.14
CA THR A 10 28.31 2.77 5.60
C THR A 10 27.66 1.45 6.01
N ALA A 11 27.01 0.76 5.06
CA ALA A 11 26.47 -0.56 5.31
C ALA A 11 27.62 -1.55 5.55
N THR A 12 27.95 -1.81 6.82
CA THR A 12 28.72 -2.99 7.19
C THR A 12 27.79 -4.18 7.01
N GLN A 13 28.00 -4.93 5.93
CA GLN A 13 27.23 -6.13 5.64
C GLN A 13 27.68 -7.26 6.58
N ASP A 14 27.16 -7.24 7.81
CA ASP A 14 27.21 -8.38 8.71
C ASP A 14 26.33 -9.47 8.09
N SER A 15 26.94 -10.62 7.77
CA SER A 15 26.34 -11.72 7.03
C SER A 15 25.45 -12.62 7.90
N THR A 16 25.18 -12.22 9.13
CA THR A 16 24.14 -12.85 9.94
C THR A 16 22.77 -12.34 9.49
N PRO A 17 21.84 -13.22 9.04
CA PRO A 17 20.46 -12.82 8.86
C PRO A 17 19.93 -12.46 10.25
N VAL A 18 19.97 -11.17 10.60
CA VAL A 18 19.31 -10.69 11.80
C VAL A 18 17.84 -11.03 11.58
N GLY A 19 17.32 -11.96 12.38
CA GLY A 19 15.93 -12.41 12.34
C GLY A 19 14.98 -11.31 12.82
N GLU A 20 15.11 -10.10 12.29
CA GLU A 20 14.11 -9.06 12.40
C GLU A 20 13.00 -9.40 11.42
N TYR A 21 12.12 -10.32 11.84
CA TYR A 21 10.77 -10.31 11.33
C TYR A 21 10.22 -8.92 11.65
N CYS A 22 10.07 -8.08 10.63
CA CYS A 22 9.38 -6.81 10.77
C CYS A 22 8.04 -7.13 11.44
N LYS A 23 7.86 -6.69 12.69
CA LYS A 23 6.57 -6.78 13.36
C LYS A 23 5.66 -5.78 12.68
N ILE A 24 5.07 -6.18 11.55
CA ILE A 24 4.13 -5.38 10.81
C ILE A 24 2.88 -5.22 11.67
N SER A 25 2.78 -4.08 12.35
CA SER A 25 1.52 -3.64 12.92
C SER A 25 0.68 -3.10 11.78
N PHE A 26 -0.36 -3.84 11.37
CA PHE A 26 -1.32 -3.39 10.36
C PHE A 26 -1.95 -2.04 10.73
N ASN A 27 -2.02 -1.71 12.02
CA ASN A 27 -2.51 -0.42 12.48
C ASN A 27 -1.55 0.73 12.19
N GLU A 28 -0.24 0.49 12.05
CA GLU A 28 0.79 1.51 11.85
C GLU A 28 1.36 1.54 10.43
N THR A 29 1.00 0.54 9.62
CA THR A 29 1.54 0.33 8.27
C THR A 29 0.65 0.99 7.22
N TRP A 30 1.27 1.62 6.23
CA TRP A 30 0.57 2.10 5.04
C TRP A 30 0.23 0.95 4.11
N VAL A 31 -1.00 0.91 3.63
CA VAL A 31 -1.51 -0.13 2.74
C VAL A 31 -1.90 0.50 1.40
N ASP A 32 -1.38 -0.06 0.32
CA ASP A 32 -1.74 0.30 -1.05
C ASP A 32 -2.56 -0.83 -1.66
N VAL A 33 -3.78 -0.52 -2.08
CA VAL A 33 -4.68 -1.46 -2.77
C VAL A 33 -4.82 -1.02 -4.22
N MET A 34 -4.56 -1.93 -5.15
CA MET A 34 -4.73 -1.68 -6.59
C MET A 34 -5.75 -2.65 -7.19
N PHE A 35 -6.74 -2.12 -7.90
CA PHE A 35 -7.72 -2.92 -8.62
C PHE A 35 -7.34 -3.02 -10.10
N LEU A 36 -6.93 -4.21 -10.52
CA LEU A 36 -6.70 -4.52 -11.93
C LEU A 36 -8.01 -4.98 -12.58
N ILE A 37 -8.58 -4.14 -13.44
CA ILE A 37 -9.86 -4.39 -14.10
C ILE A 37 -9.60 -4.91 -15.52
N GLU A 38 -10.26 -6.02 -15.87
CA GLU A 38 -10.27 -6.57 -17.22
C GLU A 38 -10.91 -5.56 -18.20
N SER A 39 -10.19 -5.16 -19.25
CA SER A 39 -10.63 -4.11 -20.18
C SER A 39 -10.75 -4.59 -21.63
N THR A 40 -10.88 -5.89 -21.85
CA THR A 40 -11.01 -6.45 -23.21
C THR A 40 -12.44 -6.36 -23.73
N LYS A 41 -12.64 -6.67 -25.01
CA LYS A 41 -13.97 -6.74 -25.65
C LYS A 41 -14.92 -7.77 -25.03
N TRP A 42 -14.41 -8.64 -24.16
CA TRP A 42 -15.20 -9.65 -23.46
C TRP A 42 -15.83 -9.10 -22.18
N MET A 43 -15.42 -7.91 -21.72
CA MET A 43 -16.11 -7.21 -20.64
C MET A 43 -17.51 -6.80 -21.10
N THR A 44 -18.52 -7.34 -20.43
CA THR A 44 -19.91 -6.96 -20.66
C THR A 44 -20.27 -5.76 -19.80
N ARG A 45 -21.38 -5.08 -20.13
CA ARG A 45 -21.88 -3.99 -19.29
C ARG A 45 -22.24 -4.49 -17.88
N ASP A 46 -22.86 -5.66 -17.79
CA ASP A 46 -23.28 -6.22 -16.50
C ASP A 46 -22.06 -6.65 -15.68
N GLY A 47 -21.05 -7.26 -16.31
CA GLY A 47 -19.78 -7.57 -15.65
C GLY A 47 -19.04 -6.32 -15.16
N LEU A 48 -19.07 -5.21 -15.93
CA LEU A 48 -18.52 -3.95 -15.49
C LEU A 48 -19.26 -3.40 -14.26
N ASN A 49 -20.60 -3.47 -14.25
CA ASN A 49 -21.40 -3.06 -13.09
C ASN A 49 -21.06 -3.90 -11.85
N GLU A 50 -20.96 -5.21 -12.00
CA GLU A 50 -20.58 -6.12 -10.90
C GLU A 50 -19.18 -5.78 -10.34
N VAL A 51 -18.21 -5.51 -11.21
CA VAL A 51 -16.86 -5.09 -10.80
C VAL A 51 -16.91 -3.75 -10.06
N THR A 52 -17.67 -2.76 -10.55
CA THR A 52 -17.79 -1.47 -9.87
C THR A 52 -18.46 -1.60 -8.50
N ASP A 53 -19.48 -2.44 -8.37
CA ASP A 53 -20.16 -2.70 -7.10
C ASP A 53 -19.24 -3.40 -6.11
N PHE A 54 -18.44 -4.35 -6.59
CA PHE A 54 -17.42 -5.02 -5.79
C PHE A 54 -16.35 -4.05 -5.29
N ILE A 55 -15.83 -3.18 -6.15
CA ILE A 55 -14.83 -2.17 -5.78
C ILE A 55 -15.42 -1.20 -4.75
N ALA A 56 -16.62 -0.69 -4.99
CA ALA A 56 -17.31 0.23 -4.07
C ALA A 56 -17.51 -0.41 -2.69
N THR A 57 -18.00 -1.65 -2.66
CA THR A 57 -18.24 -2.41 -1.41
C THR A 57 -16.94 -2.75 -0.67
N SER A 58 -15.85 -2.96 -1.40
CA SER A 58 -14.53 -3.23 -0.80
C SER A 58 -13.95 -1.96 -0.20
N VAL A 59 -13.92 -0.87 -0.97
CA VAL A 59 -13.40 0.44 -0.53
C VAL A 59 -14.17 0.99 0.67
N SER A 60 -15.50 0.79 0.73
CA SER A 60 -16.31 1.23 1.87
C SER A 60 -15.95 0.55 3.19
N LYS A 61 -15.22 -0.57 3.16
CA LYS A 61 -14.78 -1.32 4.34
C LYS A 61 -13.32 -1.03 4.72
N LEU A 62 -12.59 -0.26 3.91
CA LEU A 62 -11.19 0.06 4.12
C LEU A 62 -11.04 1.46 4.77
N PRO A 63 -10.04 1.67 5.65
CA PRO A 63 -9.75 2.99 6.23
C PRO A 63 -8.98 3.87 5.25
N VAL A 64 -9.62 4.21 4.12
CA VAL A 64 -9.03 4.97 3.01
C VAL A 64 -8.88 6.44 3.35
N GLY A 65 -7.66 6.95 3.24
CA GLY A 65 -7.31 8.33 3.53
C GLY A 65 -5.93 8.47 4.14
N GLN A 66 -5.60 9.71 4.51
CA GLN A 66 -4.30 10.06 5.12
C GLN A 66 -4.44 10.73 6.49
N GLU A 67 -5.66 10.92 6.99
CA GLU A 67 -5.93 11.42 8.33
C GLU A 67 -5.60 10.38 9.42
N GLN A 68 -5.54 10.80 10.68
CA GLN A 68 -5.20 9.92 11.79
C GLN A 68 -6.14 8.70 11.85
N GLY A 69 -5.57 7.49 11.83
CA GLY A 69 -6.33 6.24 11.79
C GLY A 69 -6.71 5.77 10.39
N LYS A 70 -6.39 6.54 9.33
CA LYS A 70 -6.52 6.14 7.93
C LYS A 70 -5.15 6.05 7.28
N ARG A 71 -4.84 4.88 6.74
CA ARG A 71 -3.52 4.55 6.17
C ARG A 71 -3.63 3.75 4.88
N THR A 72 -4.80 3.75 4.24
CA THR A 72 -5.02 3.04 2.98
C THR A 72 -5.12 4.03 1.81
N ARG A 73 -4.39 3.74 0.74
CA ARG A 73 -4.54 4.39 -0.57
C ARG A 73 -5.08 3.37 -1.56
N VAL A 74 -5.89 3.84 -2.51
CA VAL A 74 -6.53 3.00 -3.52
C VAL A 74 -6.25 3.58 -4.89
N GLY A 75 -5.92 2.71 -5.85
CA GLY A 75 -5.73 3.05 -7.26
C GLY A 75 -6.21 1.96 -8.20
#